data_AF-A0A136HWW4-F1
#
_entry.id   AF-A0A136HWW4-F1
#
_cell.length_a   1.000
_cell.length_b   1.000
_cell.length_c   1.000
_cell.angle_alpha   90.00
_cell.angle_beta   90.00
_cell.angle_gamma   90.00
#
_symmetry.space_group_name_H-M   'P 1'
#
loop_
_entity.id
_entity.type
_entity.pdbx_description
1 polymer ?
#
loop_
_entity_poly.entity_id
_entity_poly.type
_entity_poly.pdbx_seq_one_letter_code
_entity_poly.pdbx_strand_id
1 'polypeptide(L)'
;MSGCSTVSDWFTDDEELEIRRLKPIEAKFTPRINWERDIGDGVEHYFSRLRPVYAYDKLYAADRHGAVVAMEPATGKILWEKNFAQFRSEGMLSSVTKLWRSGETARIGGIAVADRHVFIGTENGYVAALDAQTGELVWDATVPGEVLAAPAADEGILVVNTGSGSLFGFNTRTGEQLWRHEGDTPPLTLRGISGPIASNGGTIVGTPTGKIQVNLIESGVLAWETAIAKPSGATELERIVDIDTTPVLFGGTIYTVSYNGTLAAVELRSGRIIWNREYASFRNLTIDGNKMFVVDNSSNVYALDRRNGVELWSQGGLKLRSVTAATPVGEYVVVGDNWGFLHWIEQETGTIVARLDVGGDDEDDAIFAAPLKVDDTIVTVTRNGVVASVSASN
;
A
#
# COMPACT_ATOMS: atom_id res chain seq x y z
N MET A 1 -30.48 -30.53 27.87
CA MET A 1 -30.51 -29.89 26.54
C MET A 1 -29.14 -29.28 26.32
N SER A 2 -28.28 -30.02 25.63
CA SER A 2 -26.90 -29.60 25.33
C SER A 2 -26.95 -28.73 24.08
N GLY A 3 -26.48 -27.49 24.20
CA GLY A 3 -26.35 -26.57 23.08
C GLY A 3 -25.23 -27.00 22.14
N CYS A 4 -25.46 -26.84 20.85
CA CYS A 4 -24.47 -27.00 19.80
C CYS A 4 -23.42 -25.88 19.93
N SER A 5 -22.20 -26.23 20.30
CA SER A 5 -21.01 -25.48 19.89
C SER A 5 -20.62 -25.98 18.49
N THR A 6 -20.55 -25.06 17.54
CA THR A 6 -20.20 -25.31 16.15
C THR A 6 -18.78 -25.86 16.01
N VAL A 7 -18.62 -26.80 15.07
CA VAL A 7 -17.41 -27.57 14.76
C VAL A 7 -16.48 -26.72 13.88
N SER A 8 -16.03 -25.57 14.38
CA SER A 8 -14.99 -24.74 13.74
C SER A 8 -13.66 -24.81 14.50
N ASP A 9 -13.69 -25.04 15.81
CA ASP A 9 -12.50 -25.04 16.69
C ASP A 9 -11.63 -26.31 16.62
N TRP A 10 -11.94 -27.30 15.78
CA TRP A 10 -11.24 -28.60 15.77
C TRP A 10 -9.98 -28.67 14.90
N PHE A 11 -9.69 -27.63 14.11
CA PHE A 11 -8.54 -27.62 13.19
C PHE A 11 -7.63 -26.39 13.34
N THR A 12 -7.92 -25.50 14.29
CA THR A 12 -7.09 -24.31 14.56
C THR A 12 -6.01 -24.71 15.57
N ASP A 13 -4.75 -24.45 15.24
CA ASP A 13 -3.61 -24.70 16.14
C ASP A 13 -3.78 -23.85 17.42
N ASP A 14 -3.46 -24.40 18.59
CA ASP A 14 -3.61 -23.71 19.88
C ASP A 14 -2.83 -22.37 19.88
N GLU A 15 -1.70 -22.32 19.16
CA GLU A 15 -0.91 -21.10 18.95
C GLU A 15 -1.66 -20.03 18.13
N GLU A 16 -2.41 -20.44 17.10
CA GLU A 16 -3.20 -19.53 16.27
C GLU A 16 -4.38 -18.94 17.07
N LEU A 17 -5.03 -19.75 17.91
CA LEU A 17 -6.08 -19.27 18.82
C LEU A 17 -5.54 -18.27 19.84
N GLU A 18 -4.31 -18.46 20.34
CA GLU A 18 -3.66 -17.48 21.22
C GLU A 18 -3.34 -16.17 20.49
N ILE A 19 -2.88 -16.24 19.24
CA ILE A 19 -2.60 -15.04 18.44
C ILE A 19 -3.89 -14.28 18.17
N ARG A 20 -4.99 -14.98 17.79
CA ARG A 20 -6.31 -14.39 17.53
C ARG A 20 -6.89 -13.68 18.75
N ARG A 21 -6.73 -14.25 19.95
CA ARG A 21 -7.26 -13.68 21.20
C ARG A 21 -6.48 -12.45 21.66
N LEU A 22 -7.03 -11.29 21.37
CA LEU A 22 -6.48 -10.01 21.81
C LEU A 22 -6.51 -9.86 23.34
N LYS A 23 -5.36 -9.53 23.93
CA LYS A 23 -5.28 -9.18 25.36
C LYS A 23 -6.18 -7.98 25.67
N PRO A 24 -6.92 -7.97 26.79
CA PRO A 24 -7.73 -6.83 27.19
C PRO A 24 -6.90 -5.53 27.28
N ILE A 25 -7.52 -4.40 26.97
CA ILE A 25 -6.91 -3.07 27.07
C ILE A 25 -7.80 -2.16 27.91
N GLU A 26 -7.19 -1.14 28.51
CA GLU A 26 -7.92 -0.01 29.07
C GLU A 26 -8.26 0.96 27.93
N ALA A 27 -9.48 0.83 27.40
CA ALA A 27 -9.92 1.65 26.28
C ALA A 27 -10.11 3.11 26.72
N LYS A 28 -9.42 4.05 26.05
CA LYS A 28 -9.59 5.49 26.29
C LYS A 28 -10.79 6.08 25.56
N PHE A 29 -11.21 5.44 24.47
CA PHE A 29 -12.35 5.84 23.65
C PHE A 29 -12.88 4.65 22.84
N THR A 30 -14.03 4.83 22.18
CA THR A 30 -14.64 3.80 21.32
C THR A 30 -14.74 4.33 19.89
N PRO A 31 -13.92 3.83 18.96
CA PRO A 31 -14.02 4.19 17.55
C PRO A 31 -15.36 3.72 16.97
N ARG A 32 -15.83 4.39 15.93
CA ARG A 32 -17.11 4.06 15.26
C ARG A 32 -16.95 4.11 13.76
N ILE A 33 -17.63 3.17 13.11
CA ILE A 33 -17.80 3.14 11.66
C ILE A 33 -18.84 4.19 11.28
N ASN A 34 -18.46 5.12 10.42
CA ASN A 34 -19.33 6.17 9.90
C ASN A 34 -20.17 5.65 8.73
N TRP A 35 -19.52 4.93 7.82
CA TRP A 35 -20.13 4.29 6.66
C TRP A 35 -19.22 3.17 6.14
N GLU A 36 -19.83 2.22 5.41
CA GLU A 36 -19.17 1.13 4.70
C GLU A 36 -19.69 1.04 3.27
N ARG A 37 -18.83 0.59 2.35
CA ARG A 37 -19.16 0.32 0.94
C ARG A 37 -18.38 -0.86 0.41
N ASP A 38 -19.09 -1.79 -0.21
CA ASP A 38 -18.49 -2.88 -0.98
C ASP A 38 -18.04 -2.37 -2.34
N ILE A 39 -16.73 -2.47 -2.61
CA ILE A 39 -16.13 -2.12 -3.89
C ILE A 39 -15.60 -3.40 -4.53
N GLY A 40 -16.43 -4.00 -5.39
CA GLY A 40 -16.11 -5.24 -6.08
C GLY A 40 -15.77 -6.38 -5.11
N ASP A 41 -14.77 -7.19 -5.47
CA ASP A 41 -14.32 -8.34 -4.68
C ASP A 41 -13.00 -8.05 -3.93
N GLY A 42 -12.61 -6.77 -3.87
CA GLY A 42 -11.35 -6.34 -3.26
C GLY A 42 -10.12 -6.94 -3.93
N VAL A 43 -9.29 -7.64 -3.16
CA VAL A 43 -8.05 -8.29 -3.60
C VAL A 43 -8.05 -9.80 -3.33
N GLU A 44 -9.07 -10.33 -2.66
CA GLU A 44 -9.16 -11.72 -2.22
C GLU A 44 -7.85 -12.21 -1.56
N HIS A 45 -7.42 -13.44 -1.89
CA HIS A 45 -6.17 -14.07 -1.44
C HIS A 45 -4.92 -13.55 -2.17
N TYR A 46 -5.06 -12.65 -3.16
CA TYR A 46 -3.91 -12.17 -3.95
C TYR A 46 -3.11 -11.14 -3.17
N PHE A 47 -1.78 -11.29 -3.18
CA PHE A 47 -0.91 -10.24 -2.67
C PHE A 47 -1.15 -8.94 -3.45
N SER A 48 -1.41 -7.84 -2.74
CA SER A 48 -1.71 -6.54 -3.34
C SER A 48 -1.26 -5.39 -2.44
N ARG A 49 -0.86 -4.28 -3.06
CA ARG A 49 -0.63 -2.98 -2.40
C ARG A 49 -1.68 -1.93 -2.79
N LEU A 50 -2.76 -2.37 -3.43
CA LEU A 50 -3.87 -1.51 -3.78
C LEU A 50 -4.44 -0.86 -2.52
N ARG A 51 -4.57 0.47 -2.55
CA ARG A 51 -5.05 1.24 -1.40
C ARG A 51 -5.88 2.42 -1.87
N PRO A 52 -6.86 2.87 -1.08
CA PRO A 52 -7.58 4.10 -1.37
C PRO A 52 -6.64 5.31 -1.42
N VAL A 53 -7.04 6.33 -2.18
CA VAL A 53 -6.33 7.61 -2.31
C VAL A 53 -7.32 8.74 -2.07
N TYR A 54 -6.96 9.70 -1.24
CA TYR A 54 -7.77 10.90 -1.00
C TYR A 54 -7.12 12.09 -1.68
N ALA A 55 -7.85 12.72 -2.60
CA ALA A 55 -7.40 13.89 -3.35
C ALA A 55 -8.60 14.66 -3.91
N TYR A 56 -8.45 15.98 -4.09
CA TYR A 56 -9.50 16.82 -4.70
C TYR A 56 -10.89 16.65 -4.06
N ASP A 57 -10.93 16.56 -2.72
CA ASP A 57 -12.13 16.36 -1.91
C ASP A 57 -12.91 15.07 -2.22
N LYS A 58 -12.25 14.08 -2.83
CA LYS A 58 -12.80 12.76 -3.15
C LYS A 58 -11.92 11.64 -2.64
N LEU A 59 -12.59 10.55 -2.29
CA LEU A 59 -11.96 9.28 -1.99
C LEU A 59 -12.01 8.40 -3.23
N TYR A 60 -10.85 7.98 -3.73
CA TYR A 60 -10.72 7.05 -4.82
C TYR A 60 -10.35 5.67 -4.28
N ALA A 61 -11.04 4.64 -4.74
CA ALA A 61 -10.73 3.26 -4.40
C ALA A 61 -10.83 2.41 -5.66
N ALA A 62 -10.18 1.25 -5.63
CA ALA A 62 -10.29 0.28 -6.70
C ALA A 62 -10.25 -1.12 -6.11
N ASP A 63 -10.81 -2.06 -6.85
CA ASP A 63 -10.62 -3.48 -6.62
C ASP A 63 -9.60 -4.04 -7.63
N ARG A 64 -9.11 -5.24 -7.37
CA ARG A 64 -8.19 -5.91 -8.28
C ARG A 64 -8.89 -6.33 -9.58
N HIS A 65 -10.21 -6.53 -9.58
CA HIS A 65 -10.96 -7.13 -10.69
C HIS A 65 -11.26 -6.14 -11.82
N GLY A 66 -11.29 -4.84 -11.52
CA GLY A 66 -11.34 -3.76 -12.49
C GLY A 66 -12.22 -2.57 -12.12
N ALA A 67 -12.96 -2.62 -11.02
CA ALA A 67 -13.72 -1.48 -10.53
C ALA A 67 -12.77 -0.39 -10.00
N VAL A 68 -12.98 0.83 -10.47
CA VAL A 68 -12.37 2.05 -9.96
C VAL A 68 -13.49 3.02 -9.66
N VAL A 69 -13.55 3.52 -8.43
CA VAL A 69 -14.61 4.39 -7.95
C VAL A 69 -14.05 5.70 -7.42
N ALA A 70 -14.83 6.76 -7.55
CA ALA A 70 -14.68 7.96 -6.73
C ALA A 70 -15.90 8.10 -5.82
N MET A 71 -15.66 8.48 -4.57
CA MET A 71 -16.67 8.59 -3.52
C MET A 71 -16.55 9.91 -2.77
N GLU A 72 -17.69 10.37 -2.24
CA GLU A 72 -17.71 11.41 -1.23
C GLU A 72 -17.18 10.85 0.11
N PRO A 73 -16.10 11.41 0.69
CA PRO A 73 -15.47 10.83 1.88
C PRO A 73 -16.35 10.84 3.13
N ALA A 74 -17.26 11.81 3.24
CA ALA A 74 -18.13 11.96 4.41
C ALA A 74 -19.27 10.92 4.45
N THR A 75 -19.73 10.43 3.29
CA THR A 75 -20.95 9.61 3.19
C THR A 75 -20.72 8.25 2.54
N GLY A 76 -19.56 8.04 1.91
CA GLY A 76 -19.29 6.87 1.08
C GLY A 76 -20.15 6.84 -0.19
N LYS A 77 -20.78 7.96 -0.60
CA LYS A 77 -21.59 8.00 -1.82
C LYS A 77 -20.70 7.90 -3.05
N ILE A 78 -20.93 6.92 -3.91
CA ILE A 78 -20.26 6.80 -5.21
C ILE A 78 -20.67 7.98 -6.11
N LEU A 79 -19.66 8.71 -6.58
CA LEU A 79 -19.81 9.84 -7.51
C LEU A 79 -19.69 9.38 -8.96
N TRP A 80 -18.76 8.46 -9.23
CA TRP A 80 -18.62 7.76 -10.50
C TRP A 80 -17.92 6.41 -10.29
N GLU A 81 -18.13 5.50 -11.23
CA GLU A 81 -17.48 4.19 -11.30
C GLU A 81 -17.05 3.90 -12.74
N LYS A 82 -15.87 3.30 -12.89
CA LYS A 82 -15.34 2.78 -14.14
C LYS A 82 -14.87 1.35 -13.94
N ASN A 83 -15.31 0.44 -14.80
CA ASN A 83 -14.90 -0.96 -14.76
C ASN A 83 -13.98 -1.32 -15.93
N PHE A 84 -12.81 -1.87 -15.62
CA PHE A 84 -11.77 -2.31 -16.58
C PHE A 84 -11.76 -3.83 -16.84
N ALA A 85 -12.65 -4.61 -16.21
CA ALA A 85 -12.79 -6.03 -16.49
C ALA A 85 -13.20 -6.23 -17.95
N GLN A 86 -12.42 -7.02 -18.71
CA GLN A 86 -12.75 -7.32 -20.10
C GLN A 86 -13.77 -8.45 -20.17
N PHE A 87 -14.99 -8.13 -20.60
CA PHE A 87 -15.95 -9.15 -21.04
C PHE A 87 -15.64 -9.49 -22.51
N ARG A 88 -14.91 -10.59 -22.78
CA ARG A 88 -14.77 -11.11 -24.14
C ARG A 88 -16.16 -11.39 -24.73
N SER A 89 -16.67 -10.47 -25.55
CA SER A 89 -17.93 -10.66 -26.26
C SER A 89 -17.69 -11.55 -27.49
N GLU A 90 -17.69 -12.87 -27.31
CA GLU A 90 -17.84 -13.79 -28.43
C GLU A 90 -19.32 -14.18 -28.58
N GLY A 91 -20.03 -13.50 -29.50
CA GLY A 91 -21.19 -14.04 -30.19
C GLY A 91 -22.60 -13.69 -29.68
N MET A 92 -23.55 -13.82 -30.61
CA MET A 92 -24.99 -13.45 -30.56
C MET A 92 -25.82 -14.18 -29.49
N LEU A 93 -25.23 -15.12 -28.73
CA LEU A 93 -25.88 -15.85 -27.62
C LEU A 93 -25.55 -15.28 -26.22
N SER A 94 -24.90 -14.10 -26.16
CA SER A 94 -24.35 -13.52 -24.92
C SER A 94 -25.35 -13.14 -23.82
N SER A 95 -26.66 -13.08 -24.11
CA SER A 95 -27.67 -12.67 -23.13
C SER A 95 -27.92 -13.73 -22.04
N VAL A 96 -27.60 -15.00 -22.29
CA VAL A 96 -27.92 -16.12 -21.37
C VAL A 96 -26.68 -16.59 -20.59
N THR A 97 -25.47 -16.28 -21.07
CA THR A 97 -24.18 -16.62 -20.43
C THR A 97 -23.62 -15.52 -19.52
N LYS A 98 -24.23 -14.32 -19.49
CA LYS A 98 -23.87 -13.23 -18.56
C LYS A 98 -24.07 -13.56 -17.08
N LEU A 99 -24.89 -14.57 -16.75
CA LEU A 99 -25.19 -14.90 -15.35
C LEU A 99 -24.06 -15.68 -14.63
N TRP A 100 -23.08 -16.23 -15.37
CA TRP A 100 -22.12 -17.23 -14.82
C TRP A 100 -20.67 -17.05 -15.31
N ARG A 101 -20.27 -15.85 -15.76
CA ARG A 101 -18.89 -15.58 -16.20
C ARG A 101 -18.36 -14.28 -15.61
N SER A 102 -17.35 -14.40 -14.77
CA SER A 102 -16.41 -13.32 -14.48
C SER A 102 -15.69 -12.94 -15.78
N GLY A 103 -15.61 -11.64 -16.10
CA GLY A 103 -14.73 -11.16 -17.16
C GLY A 103 -13.26 -11.48 -16.87
N GLU A 104 -12.37 -11.29 -17.85
CA GLU A 104 -10.93 -11.28 -17.53
C GLU A 104 -10.65 -10.10 -16.58
N THR A 105 -10.23 -10.43 -15.35
CA THR A 105 -9.85 -9.46 -14.32
C THR A 105 -8.81 -8.47 -14.85
N ALA A 106 -9.00 -7.18 -14.57
CA ALA A 106 -8.06 -6.14 -14.95
C ALA A 106 -6.72 -6.27 -14.20
N ARG A 107 -6.72 -6.90 -13.01
CA ARG A 107 -5.57 -7.06 -12.12
C ARG A 107 -4.93 -5.71 -11.78
N ILE A 108 -5.72 -4.78 -11.24
CA ILE A 108 -5.22 -3.46 -10.83
C ILE A 108 -4.21 -3.62 -9.69
N GLY A 109 -2.97 -3.20 -9.91
CA GLY A 109 -1.88 -3.26 -8.94
C GLY A 109 -1.80 -2.02 -8.04
N GLY A 110 -2.21 -0.85 -8.56
CA GLY A 110 -2.25 0.38 -7.79
C GLY A 110 -2.92 1.55 -8.51
N ILE A 111 -3.35 2.52 -7.72
CA ILE A 111 -3.93 3.78 -8.19
C ILE A 111 -3.15 4.98 -7.66
N ALA A 112 -3.09 6.05 -8.44
CA ALA A 112 -2.53 7.33 -8.04
C ALA A 112 -3.39 8.47 -8.57
N VAL A 113 -3.39 9.61 -7.88
CA VAL A 113 -4.22 10.76 -8.26
C VAL A 113 -3.37 12.01 -8.26
N ALA A 114 -3.23 12.63 -9.44
CA ALA A 114 -2.45 13.85 -9.65
C ALA A 114 -2.89 14.53 -10.95
N ASP A 115 -2.60 15.83 -11.10
CA ASP A 115 -2.94 16.61 -12.30
C ASP A 115 -4.39 16.45 -12.77
N ARG A 116 -5.34 16.28 -11.83
CA ARG A 116 -6.77 16.02 -12.08
C ARG A 116 -7.07 14.72 -12.83
N HIS A 117 -6.17 13.75 -12.78
CA HIS A 117 -6.36 12.41 -13.32
C HIS A 117 -6.25 11.35 -12.23
N VAL A 118 -6.96 10.23 -12.41
CA VAL A 118 -6.73 8.98 -11.69
C VAL A 118 -5.94 8.07 -12.60
N PHE A 119 -4.71 7.74 -12.20
CA PHE A 119 -3.84 6.82 -12.91
C PHE A 119 -3.99 5.43 -12.33
N ILE A 120 -4.04 4.42 -13.20
CA ILE A 120 -4.03 3.02 -12.83
C ILE A 120 -2.85 2.31 -13.48
N GLY A 121 -2.31 1.33 -12.77
CA GLY A 121 -1.37 0.35 -13.31
C GLY A 121 -1.86 -1.06 -13.00
N THR A 122 -1.68 -1.98 -13.94
CA THR A 122 -2.14 -3.36 -13.81
C THR A 122 -1.00 -4.38 -13.90
N GLU A 123 -1.25 -5.58 -13.37
CA GLU A 123 -0.32 -6.71 -13.46
C GLU A 123 -0.06 -7.16 -14.91
N ASN A 124 -0.94 -6.84 -15.86
CA ASN A 124 -0.73 -7.17 -17.28
C ASN A 124 -0.04 -6.03 -18.09
N GLY A 125 0.47 -5.00 -17.40
CA GLY A 125 1.22 -3.91 -18.02
C GLY A 125 0.34 -2.82 -18.65
N TYR A 126 -0.96 -2.82 -18.39
CA TYR A 126 -1.87 -1.75 -18.80
C TYR A 126 -1.76 -0.56 -17.85
N VAL A 127 -1.64 0.63 -18.44
CA VAL A 127 -1.59 1.91 -17.73
C VAL A 127 -2.67 2.79 -18.33
N ALA A 128 -3.48 3.42 -17.50
CA ALA A 128 -4.51 4.33 -17.98
C ALA A 128 -4.66 5.55 -17.08
N ALA A 129 -5.17 6.63 -17.67
CA ALA A 129 -5.59 7.83 -16.97
C ALA A 129 -7.09 8.04 -17.15
N LEU A 130 -7.78 8.26 -16.05
CA LEU A 130 -9.16 8.69 -16.02
C LEU A 130 -9.24 10.16 -15.62
N ASP A 131 -10.24 10.87 -16.12
CA ASP A 131 -10.58 12.18 -15.58
C ASP A 131 -11.06 12.02 -14.13
N ALA A 132 -10.45 12.74 -13.19
CA ALA A 132 -10.74 12.59 -11.76
C ALA A 132 -12.14 13.09 -11.37
N GLN A 133 -12.77 13.90 -12.23
CA GLN A 133 -14.13 14.41 -12.03
C GLN A 133 -15.19 13.44 -12.53
N THR A 134 -15.01 12.84 -13.70
CA THR A 134 -16.04 12.06 -14.40
C THR A 134 -15.79 10.55 -14.44
N GLY A 135 -14.54 10.10 -14.25
CA GLY A 135 -14.14 8.71 -14.45
C GLY A 135 -14.01 8.30 -15.92
N GLU A 136 -14.10 9.25 -16.86
CA GLU A 136 -13.92 8.98 -18.28
C GLU A 136 -12.46 8.67 -18.61
N LEU A 137 -12.24 7.69 -19.50
CA LEU A 137 -10.90 7.35 -19.97
C LEU A 137 -10.34 8.49 -20.82
N VAL A 138 -9.21 9.05 -20.38
CA VAL A 138 -8.50 10.13 -21.10
C VAL A 138 -7.50 9.54 -22.08
N TRP A 139 -6.66 8.62 -21.60
CA TRP A 139 -5.70 7.89 -22.40
C TRP A 139 -5.34 6.56 -21.76
N ASP A 140 -4.80 5.65 -22.56
CA ASP A 140 -4.22 4.40 -22.12
C ASP A 140 -2.94 4.06 -22.88
N ALA A 141 -2.10 3.24 -22.24
CA ALA A 141 -0.84 2.76 -22.76
C ALA A 141 -0.55 1.35 -22.24
N THR A 142 0.37 0.66 -22.91
CA THR A 142 0.86 -0.66 -22.48
C THR A 142 2.36 -0.62 -22.32
N VAL A 143 2.86 -1.09 -21.18
CA VAL A 143 4.28 -1.29 -20.91
C VAL A 143 4.64 -2.77 -20.91
N PRO A 144 5.87 -3.15 -21.30
CA PRO A 144 6.38 -4.49 -21.07
C PRO A 144 6.57 -4.75 -19.56
N GLY A 145 5.83 -5.70 -19.02
CA GLY A 145 5.97 -6.15 -17.63
C GLY A 145 4.83 -5.72 -16.71
N GLU A 146 4.79 -6.32 -15.53
CA GLU A 146 3.71 -6.14 -14.56
C GLU A 146 3.87 -4.81 -13.82
N VAL A 147 2.79 -4.02 -13.71
CA VAL A 147 2.76 -2.80 -12.87
C VAL A 147 2.06 -3.14 -11.57
N LEU A 148 2.86 -3.52 -10.58
CA LEU A 148 2.36 -4.08 -9.31
C LEU A 148 2.13 -3.03 -8.21
N ALA A 149 2.65 -1.81 -8.41
CA ALA A 149 2.58 -0.73 -7.44
C ALA A 149 1.84 0.48 -8.02
N ALA A 150 1.36 1.36 -7.14
CA ALA A 150 0.78 2.63 -7.54
C ALA A 150 1.81 3.45 -8.34
N PRO A 151 1.44 4.02 -9.51
CA PRO A 151 2.26 5.00 -10.20
C PRO A 151 2.54 6.24 -9.33
N ALA A 152 3.48 7.08 -9.75
CA ALA A 152 3.69 8.39 -9.14
C ALA A 152 3.71 9.48 -10.21
N ALA A 153 3.23 10.67 -9.92
CA ALA A 153 3.24 11.77 -10.88
C ALA A 153 3.69 13.06 -10.23
N ASP A 154 4.53 13.80 -10.96
CA ASP A 154 4.94 15.16 -10.61
C ASP A 154 5.33 15.89 -11.91
N GLU A 155 5.28 17.21 -11.91
CA GLU A 155 5.69 18.06 -13.05
C GLU A 155 5.07 17.66 -14.42
N GLY A 156 3.84 17.11 -14.41
CA GLY A 156 3.15 16.67 -15.62
C GLY A 156 3.64 15.33 -16.18
N ILE A 157 4.47 14.59 -15.45
CA ILE A 157 5.03 13.29 -15.84
C ILE A 157 4.54 12.21 -14.86
N LEU A 158 3.88 11.18 -15.40
CA LEU A 158 3.54 9.95 -14.70
C LEU A 158 4.69 8.97 -14.83
N VAL A 159 5.13 8.43 -13.70
CA VAL A 159 6.16 7.41 -13.60
C VAL A 159 5.57 6.10 -13.15
N VAL A 160 5.87 5.06 -13.91
CA VAL A 160 5.46 3.68 -13.66
C VAL A 160 6.72 2.83 -13.45
N ASN A 161 6.71 2.00 -12.41
CA ASN A 161 7.75 1.00 -12.14
C ASN A 161 7.18 -0.40 -12.40
N THR A 162 7.86 -1.19 -13.22
CA THR A 162 7.46 -2.57 -13.48
C THR A 162 8.15 -3.53 -12.50
N GLY A 163 7.61 -4.74 -12.35
CA GLY A 163 8.22 -5.79 -11.53
C GLY A 163 9.61 -6.23 -11.99
N SER A 164 10.02 -5.87 -13.22
CA SER A 164 11.38 -6.07 -13.73
C SER A 164 12.35 -4.93 -13.39
N GLY A 165 11.91 -3.92 -12.64
CA GLY A 165 12.73 -2.74 -12.31
C GLY A 165 12.90 -1.75 -13.46
N SER A 166 12.03 -1.80 -14.48
CA SER A 166 12.02 -0.81 -15.56
C SER A 166 11.12 0.37 -15.20
N LEU A 167 11.62 1.59 -15.39
CA LEU A 167 10.86 2.82 -15.19
C LEU A 167 10.40 3.39 -16.53
N PHE A 168 9.16 3.85 -16.57
CA PHE A 168 8.57 4.51 -17.74
C PHE A 168 8.01 5.86 -17.33
N GLY A 169 8.32 6.90 -18.09
CA GLY A 169 7.76 8.24 -17.93
C GLY A 169 6.76 8.54 -19.03
N PHE A 170 5.56 8.97 -18.65
CA PHE A 170 4.48 9.34 -19.56
C PHE A 170 4.04 10.78 -19.30
N ASN A 171 3.66 11.49 -20.35
CA ASN A 171 2.95 12.75 -20.18
C ASN A 171 1.57 12.49 -19.55
N THR A 172 1.32 13.08 -18.38
CA THR A 172 0.09 12.88 -17.58
C THR A 172 -1.20 13.19 -18.33
N ARG A 173 -1.16 14.06 -19.35
CA ARG A 173 -2.34 14.53 -20.09
C ARG A 173 -2.61 13.75 -21.37
N THR A 174 -1.57 13.21 -22.01
CA THR A 174 -1.68 12.61 -23.35
C THR A 174 -1.35 11.13 -23.39
N GLY A 175 -0.67 10.59 -22.38
CA GLY A 175 -0.18 9.22 -22.39
C GLY A 175 1.04 9.00 -23.30
N GLU A 176 1.62 10.06 -23.88
CA GLU A 176 2.85 9.95 -24.65
C GLU A 176 4.01 9.49 -23.75
N GLN A 177 4.68 8.39 -24.12
CA GLN A 177 5.88 7.94 -23.43
C GLN A 177 7.05 8.90 -23.71
N LEU A 178 7.51 9.61 -22.69
CA LEU A 178 8.59 10.59 -22.78
C LEU A 178 9.96 9.93 -22.67
N TRP A 179 10.09 8.93 -21.81
CA TRP A 179 11.35 8.23 -21.57
C TRP A 179 11.13 6.83 -21.01
N ARG A 180 12.18 6.01 -21.09
CA ARG A 180 12.28 4.70 -20.44
C ARG A 180 13.66 4.55 -19.83
N HIS A 181 13.71 3.97 -18.63
CA HIS A 181 14.94 3.62 -17.96
C HIS A 181 14.90 2.13 -17.57
N GLU A 182 15.95 1.41 -17.92
CA GLU A 182 16.12 -0.01 -17.57
C GLU A 182 17.19 -0.11 -16.49
N GLY A 183 16.79 -0.58 -15.30
CA GLY A 183 17.72 -0.86 -14.20
C GLY A 183 18.31 -2.27 -14.29
N ASP A 184 19.30 -2.55 -13.45
CA ASP A 184 19.87 -3.90 -13.30
C ASP A 184 18.89 -4.81 -12.53
N THR A 185 18.36 -5.83 -13.20
CA THR A 185 17.49 -6.85 -12.58
C THR A 185 18.28 -8.14 -12.31
N PRO A 186 18.32 -8.65 -11.07
CA PRO A 186 18.93 -9.95 -10.78
C PRO A 186 18.07 -11.12 -11.32
N PRO A 187 18.63 -12.34 -11.48
CA PRO A 187 17.92 -13.50 -12.01
C PRO A 187 16.73 -13.96 -11.15
N LEU A 188 16.77 -13.63 -9.86
CA LEU A 188 15.73 -13.86 -8.88
C LEU A 188 15.44 -12.55 -8.17
N THR A 189 14.16 -12.19 -8.11
CA THR A 189 13.62 -11.09 -7.33
C THR A 189 12.47 -11.69 -6.50
N LEU A 190 12.25 -11.23 -5.26
CA LEU A 190 10.88 -11.26 -4.75
C LEU A 190 10.06 -10.42 -5.72
N ARG A 191 8.79 -10.76 -5.95
CA ARG A 191 7.92 -9.94 -6.80
C ARG A 191 8.04 -8.50 -6.29
N GLY A 192 8.80 -7.69 -7.01
CA GLY A 192 9.41 -6.48 -6.48
C GLY A 192 8.52 -5.30 -6.79
N ILE A 193 7.95 -4.68 -5.76
CA ILE A 193 6.73 -3.85 -5.85
C ILE A 193 7.00 -2.45 -5.26
N SER A 194 8.26 -1.98 -5.31
CA SER A 194 8.57 -0.64 -4.84
C SER A 194 7.82 0.38 -5.70
N GLY A 195 6.82 1.02 -5.11
CA GLY A 195 6.15 2.16 -5.72
C GLY A 195 7.15 3.30 -5.92
N PRO A 196 7.17 3.96 -7.08
CA PRO A 196 7.96 5.16 -7.25
C PRO A 196 7.42 6.29 -6.37
N ILE A 197 8.29 7.24 -6.05
CA ILE A 197 7.90 8.58 -5.61
C ILE A 197 8.40 9.56 -6.66
N ALA A 198 7.53 10.46 -7.09
CA ALA A 198 7.88 11.59 -7.93
C ALA A 198 7.78 12.86 -7.07
N SER A 199 8.88 13.57 -6.88
CA SER A 199 8.90 14.83 -6.13
C SER A 199 10.22 15.59 -6.36
N ASN A 200 10.15 16.92 -6.37
CA ASN A 200 11.33 17.82 -6.42
C ASN A 200 12.25 17.54 -7.63
N GLY A 201 11.67 17.29 -8.81
CA GLY A 201 12.41 16.99 -10.03
C GLY A 201 13.04 15.59 -10.08
N GLY A 202 12.77 14.73 -9.10
CA GLY A 202 13.32 13.38 -9.00
C GLY A 202 12.27 12.29 -8.88
N THR A 203 12.55 11.15 -9.50
CA THR A 203 11.87 9.87 -9.27
C THR A 203 12.73 9.01 -8.36
N ILE A 204 12.19 8.56 -7.23
CA ILE A 204 12.88 7.72 -6.25
C ILE A 204 12.25 6.34 -6.25
N VAL A 205 13.06 5.29 -6.39
CA VAL A 205 12.62 3.89 -6.28
C VAL A 205 13.60 3.06 -5.43
N GLY A 206 13.05 2.08 -4.71
CA GLY A 206 13.84 0.97 -4.20
C GLY A 206 14.06 -0.06 -5.31
N THR A 207 15.29 -0.53 -5.47
CA THR A 207 15.62 -1.55 -6.46
C THR A 207 15.55 -2.96 -5.84
N PRO A 208 15.32 -4.01 -6.65
CA PRO A 208 15.47 -5.40 -6.23
C PRO A 208 16.92 -5.80 -5.84
N THR A 209 17.88 -4.89 -6.00
CA THR A 209 19.29 -5.11 -5.64
C THR A 209 19.68 -4.45 -4.33
N GLY A 210 18.71 -3.89 -3.59
CA GLY A 210 18.94 -3.30 -2.28
C GLY A 210 19.44 -1.86 -2.34
N LYS A 211 19.25 -1.20 -3.49
CA LYS A 211 19.67 0.18 -3.70
C LYS A 211 18.46 1.10 -3.67
N ILE A 212 18.71 2.33 -3.24
CA ILE A 212 17.84 3.45 -3.62
C ILE A 212 18.41 4.06 -4.89
N GLN A 213 17.52 4.27 -5.84
CA GLN A 213 17.82 4.85 -7.12
C GLN A 213 17.03 6.15 -7.27
N VAL A 214 17.69 7.20 -7.76
CA VAL A 214 17.06 8.47 -8.10
C VAL A 214 17.33 8.82 -9.55
N ASN A 215 16.26 9.02 -10.32
CA ASN A 215 16.31 9.48 -11.71
C ASN A 215 15.73 10.90 -11.80
N LEU A 216 16.21 11.70 -12.76
CA LEU A 216 15.59 12.98 -13.07
C LEU A 216 14.22 12.74 -13.71
N ILE A 217 13.17 13.37 -13.18
CA ILE A 217 11.80 13.08 -13.63
C ILE A 217 11.57 13.48 -15.10
N GLU A 218 12.20 14.55 -15.57
CA GLU A 218 12.04 15.07 -16.94
C GLU A 218 12.58 14.13 -18.03
N SER A 219 13.61 13.33 -17.70
CA SER A 219 14.37 12.57 -18.70
C SER A 219 14.54 11.09 -18.38
N GLY A 220 14.25 10.66 -17.15
CA GLY A 220 14.54 9.31 -16.67
C GLY A 220 16.04 9.04 -16.49
N VAL A 221 16.92 10.03 -16.68
CA VAL A 221 18.36 9.87 -16.50
C VAL A 221 18.68 9.59 -15.03
N LEU A 222 19.51 8.58 -14.77
CA LEU A 222 19.99 8.26 -13.44
C LEU A 222 20.81 9.43 -12.87
N ALA A 223 20.36 10.00 -11.76
CA ALA A 223 21.11 11.02 -11.03
C ALA A 223 22.14 10.35 -10.11
N TRP A 224 21.70 9.39 -9.28
CA TRP A 224 22.57 8.58 -8.44
C TRP A 224 21.85 7.30 -7.97
N GLU A 225 22.63 6.33 -7.54
CA GLU A 225 22.17 5.15 -6.81
C GLU A 225 23.01 4.93 -5.55
N THR A 226 22.42 4.36 -4.50
CA THR A 226 23.13 4.04 -3.25
C THR A 226 22.64 2.71 -2.71
N ALA A 227 23.58 1.80 -2.46
CA ALA A 227 23.29 0.54 -1.77
C ALA A 227 22.97 0.80 -0.30
N ILE A 228 21.78 0.41 0.12
CA ILE A 228 21.31 0.58 1.51
C ILE A 228 21.62 -0.66 2.32
N ALA A 229 21.34 -1.82 1.75
CA ALA A 229 21.59 -3.11 2.37
C ALA A 229 22.60 -3.92 1.53
N LYS A 230 23.43 -4.72 2.21
CA LYS A 230 24.36 -5.64 1.56
C LYS A 230 23.71 -7.02 1.44
N PRO A 231 23.80 -7.69 0.28
CA PRO A 231 23.44 -9.10 0.17
C PRO A 231 24.27 -9.93 1.13
N SER A 232 23.62 -10.72 1.99
CA SER A 232 24.28 -11.62 2.94
C SER A 232 23.57 -12.96 2.98
N GLY A 233 24.29 -14.06 2.83
CA GLY A 233 23.68 -15.40 2.78
C GLY A 233 24.52 -16.40 2.01
N ALA A 234 24.45 -17.67 2.41
CA ALA A 234 25.10 -18.78 1.72
C ALA A 234 24.35 -19.14 0.42
N THR A 235 23.03 -18.96 0.39
CA THR A 235 22.17 -19.29 -0.76
C THR A 235 21.75 -18.05 -1.56
N GLU A 236 21.32 -18.23 -2.82
CA GLU A 236 20.78 -17.14 -3.64
C GLU A 236 19.51 -16.53 -3.05
N LEU A 237 18.68 -17.35 -2.38
CA LEU A 237 17.48 -16.92 -1.67
C LEU A 237 17.80 -16.07 -0.43
N GLU A 238 18.84 -16.44 0.33
CA GLU A 238 19.29 -15.67 1.50
C GLU A 238 19.93 -14.33 1.09
N ARG A 239 20.53 -14.25 -0.11
CA ARG A 239 21.15 -13.02 -0.64
C ARG A 239 20.16 -12.04 -1.26
N ILE A 240 18.86 -12.31 -1.20
CA ILE A 240 17.85 -11.36 -1.70
C ILE A 240 17.85 -10.11 -0.81
N VAL A 241 17.99 -8.94 -1.44
CA VAL A 241 17.99 -7.63 -0.78
C VAL A 241 16.95 -6.76 -1.44
N ASP A 242 15.69 -7.12 -1.28
CA ASP A 242 14.63 -6.35 -1.93
C ASP A 242 14.22 -5.17 -1.04
N ILE A 243 14.29 -3.97 -1.63
CA ILE A 243 13.58 -2.81 -1.10
C ILE A 243 12.19 -2.84 -1.74
N ASP A 244 11.30 -3.63 -1.14
CA ASP A 244 9.90 -3.76 -1.58
C ASP A 244 8.97 -2.69 -0.98
N THR A 245 9.54 -1.73 -0.27
CA THR A 245 8.80 -0.62 0.29
C THR A 245 8.81 0.57 -0.66
N THR A 246 7.70 1.32 -0.67
CA THR A 246 7.72 2.67 -1.25
C THR A 246 8.56 3.53 -0.30
N PRO A 247 9.66 4.16 -0.75
CA PRO A 247 10.43 5.06 0.11
C PRO A 247 9.53 6.21 0.60
N VAL A 248 10.03 7.02 1.53
CA VAL A 248 9.34 8.26 1.94
C VAL A 248 10.31 9.41 1.84
N LEU A 249 9.90 10.47 1.14
CA LEU A 249 10.67 11.70 1.05
C LEU A 249 10.12 12.72 2.06
N PHE A 250 10.97 13.21 2.97
CA PHE A 250 10.61 14.30 3.87
C PHE A 250 11.76 15.30 3.97
N GLY A 251 11.52 16.56 3.60
CA GLY A 251 12.46 17.67 3.81
C GLY A 251 13.84 17.46 3.17
N GLY A 252 13.92 16.73 2.06
CA GLY A 252 15.18 16.40 1.37
C GLY A 252 15.88 15.13 1.87
N THR A 253 15.28 14.38 2.78
CA THR A 253 15.76 13.07 3.23
C THR A 253 14.83 11.97 2.76
N ILE A 254 15.39 10.97 2.10
CA ILE A 254 14.72 9.73 1.73
C ILE A 254 14.85 8.76 2.90
N TYR A 255 13.74 8.19 3.32
CA TYR A 255 13.68 7.12 4.30
C TYR A 255 13.23 5.85 3.60
N THR A 256 13.89 4.73 3.87
CA THR A 256 13.55 3.44 3.27
C THR A 256 13.89 2.30 4.22
N VAL A 257 13.14 1.21 4.12
CA VAL A 257 13.43 -0.04 4.83
C VAL A 257 13.49 -1.20 3.85
N SER A 258 14.52 -2.02 3.97
CA SER A 258 14.68 -3.24 3.20
C SER A 258 14.08 -4.44 3.93
N TYR A 259 13.63 -5.43 3.15
CA TYR A 259 13.09 -6.68 3.70
C TYR A 259 14.11 -7.40 4.60
N ASN A 260 15.38 -7.35 4.23
CA ASN A 260 16.47 -8.07 4.90
C ASN A 260 17.06 -7.35 6.12
N GLY A 261 16.49 -6.23 6.56
CA GLY A 261 16.85 -5.68 7.88
C GLY A 261 17.54 -4.34 7.91
N THR A 262 17.53 -3.52 6.86
CA THR A 262 18.14 -2.18 6.92
C THR A 262 17.12 -1.08 6.72
N LEU A 263 16.90 -0.29 7.77
CA LEU A 263 16.25 1.01 7.72
C LEU A 263 17.32 2.09 7.56
N ALA A 264 17.16 2.99 6.59
CA ALA A 264 18.12 4.07 6.36
C ALA A 264 17.46 5.40 6.06
N ALA A 265 18.16 6.46 6.46
CA ALA A 265 17.92 7.83 6.01
C ALA A 265 19.04 8.26 5.07
N VAL A 266 18.67 8.78 3.91
CA VAL A 266 19.56 9.10 2.80
C VAL A 266 19.28 10.51 2.32
N GLU A 267 20.33 11.31 2.10
CA GLU A 267 20.18 12.66 1.57
C GLU A 267 19.81 12.62 0.07
N LEU A 268 18.68 13.23 -0.31
CA LEU A 268 18.12 13.19 -1.67
C LEU A 268 19.12 13.67 -2.74
N ARG A 269 19.96 14.66 -2.42
CA ARG A 269 20.83 15.30 -3.42
C ARG A 269 22.09 14.51 -3.74
N SER A 270 22.60 13.74 -2.79
CA SER A 270 23.94 13.13 -2.89
C SER A 270 23.94 11.61 -2.76
N GLY A 271 22.83 11.00 -2.31
CA GLY A 271 22.80 9.59 -1.93
C GLY A 271 23.54 9.29 -0.63
N ARG A 272 24.04 10.30 0.09
CA ARG A 272 24.77 10.09 1.35
C ARG A 272 23.83 9.54 2.41
N ILE A 273 24.18 8.37 2.97
CA ILE A 273 23.51 7.81 4.14
C ILE A 273 23.77 8.73 5.34
N ILE A 274 22.70 9.26 5.93
CA ILE A 274 22.72 10.10 7.12
C ILE A 274 22.85 9.20 8.35
N TRP A 275 22.03 8.15 8.43
CA TRP A 275 22.08 7.13 9.46
C TRP A 275 21.39 5.85 8.95
N ASN A 276 21.69 4.71 9.56
CA ASN A 276 20.98 3.44 9.35
C ASN A 276 20.75 2.68 10.67
N ARG A 277 19.79 1.74 10.66
CA ARG A 277 19.40 0.87 11.78
C ARG A 277 18.98 -0.50 11.27
N GLU A 278 19.05 -1.48 12.16
CA GLU A 278 18.66 -2.85 11.87
C GLU A 278 17.17 -3.08 12.15
N TYR A 279 16.33 -2.90 11.12
CA TYR A 279 14.91 -3.22 11.14
C TYR A 279 14.51 -3.90 9.83
N ALA A 280 13.85 -5.04 9.92
CA ALA A 280 13.39 -5.82 8.77
C ALA A 280 11.90 -5.58 8.54
N SER A 281 11.56 -5.01 7.38
CA SER A 281 10.17 -4.74 7.02
C SER A 281 9.95 -4.73 5.51
N PHE A 282 8.82 -5.28 5.07
CA PHE A 282 8.27 -5.10 3.72
C PHE A 282 7.12 -4.07 3.67
N ARG A 283 6.81 -3.42 4.80
CA ARG A 283 5.71 -2.47 4.94
C ARG A 283 6.23 -1.05 4.77
N ASN A 284 5.40 -0.19 4.18
CA ASN A 284 5.74 1.22 4.06
C ASN A 284 5.94 1.83 5.46
N LEU A 285 6.91 2.74 5.58
CA LEU A 285 7.09 3.54 6.79
C LEU A 285 6.26 4.81 6.71
N THR A 286 5.98 5.42 7.86
CA THR A 286 5.25 6.70 7.92
C THR A 286 5.97 7.69 8.82
N ILE A 287 5.69 8.98 8.65
CA ILE A 287 6.35 10.07 9.36
C ILE A 287 5.28 11.04 9.87
N ASP A 288 5.42 11.45 11.14
CA ASP A 288 4.69 12.58 11.73
C ASP A 288 5.67 13.47 12.50
N GLY A 289 5.89 14.69 11.99
CA GLY A 289 6.87 15.63 12.54
C GLY A 289 8.30 15.05 12.61
N ASN A 290 8.78 14.79 13.82
CA ASN A 290 10.10 14.19 14.06
C ASN A 290 10.04 12.68 14.32
N LYS A 291 8.84 12.11 14.43
CA LYS A 291 8.63 10.69 14.62
C LYS A 291 8.48 9.99 13.29
N MET A 292 9.01 8.79 13.23
CA MET A 292 8.84 7.86 12.13
C MET A 292 8.37 6.53 12.71
N PHE A 293 7.38 5.93 12.07
CA PHE A 293 6.81 4.67 12.51
C PHE A 293 7.17 3.55 11.56
N VAL A 294 7.60 2.43 12.15
CA VAL A 294 8.03 1.24 11.43
C VAL A 294 7.30 0.04 12.01
N VAL A 295 6.84 -0.85 11.14
CA VAL A 295 6.25 -2.13 11.52
C VAL A 295 7.13 -3.23 10.97
N ASP A 296 7.71 -4.06 11.83
CA ASP A 296 8.61 -5.13 11.39
C ASP A 296 7.86 -6.36 10.83
N ASN A 297 8.61 -7.32 10.31
CA ASN A 297 8.06 -8.58 9.79
C ASN A 297 7.30 -9.41 10.85
N SER A 298 7.57 -9.19 12.15
CA SER A 298 6.92 -9.88 13.26
C SER A 298 5.68 -9.14 13.81
N SER A 299 5.26 -8.04 13.19
CA SER A 299 4.16 -7.17 13.65
C SER A 299 4.44 -6.39 14.95
N ASN A 300 5.73 -6.15 15.26
CA ASN A 300 6.08 -5.14 16.25
C ASN A 300 5.99 -3.75 15.61
N VAL A 301 5.42 -2.80 16.35
CA VAL A 301 5.32 -1.40 15.94
C VAL A 301 6.36 -0.59 16.71
N TYR A 302 7.08 0.29 16.02
CA TYR A 302 8.14 1.12 16.58
C TYR A 302 7.89 2.59 16.28
N ALA A 303 8.28 3.47 17.19
CA ALA A 303 8.52 4.87 16.89
C ALA A 303 9.99 5.20 17.03
N LEU A 304 10.54 5.91 16.04
CA LEU A 304 11.93 6.32 15.97
C LEU A 304 12.01 7.83 15.74
N ASP A 305 13.04 8.50 16.27
CA ASP A 305 13.38 9.87 15.86
C ASP A 305 13.98 9.84 14.46
N ARG A 306 13.29 10.43 13.47
CA ARG A 306 13.72 10.39 12.06
C ARG A 306 15.06 11.09 11.80
N ARG A 307 15.55 11.92 12.72
CA ARG A 307 16.78 12.70 12.54
C ARG A 307 18.03 11.87 12.80
N ASN A 308 17.93 10.87 13.68
CA ASN A 308 19.08 10.08 14.13
C ASN A 308 18.82 8.57 14.23
N GLY A 309 17.57 8.11 14.02
CA GLY A 309 17.18 6.70 14.10
C GLY A 309 17.17 6.13 15.52
N VAL A 310 17.07 6.97 16.56
CA VAL A 310 16.94 6.50 17.94
C VAL A 310 15.53 5.99 18.19
N GLU A 311 15.40 4.80 18.75
CA GLU A 311 14.11 4.25 19.17
C GLU A 311 13.54 5.04 20.35
N LEU A 312 12.30 5.48 20.20
CA LEU A 312 11.54 6.18 21.23
C LEU A 312 10.71 5.18 22.05
N TRP A 313 10.08 4.22 21.37
CA TRP A 313 9.34 3.10 21.97
C TRP A 313 9.16 1.95 20.99
N SER A 314 8.83 0.77 21.52
CA SER A 314 8.42 -0.43 20.80
C SER A 314 7.15 -1.06 21.42
N GLN A 315 6.29 -1.61 20.57
CA GLN A 315 5.02 -2.24 20.93
C GLN A 315 4.90 -3.61 20.27
N GLY A 316 5.00 -4.68 21.07
CA GLY A 316 4.97 -6.08 20.62
C GLY A 316 3.68 -6.85 20.94
N GLY A 317 2.64 -6.18 21.43
CA GLY A 317 1.36 -6.78 21.81
C GLY A 317 0.51 -7.28 20.64
N LEU A 318 0.91 -6.97 19.41
CA LEU A 318 0.28 -7.41 18.16
C LEU A 318 1.15 -8.40 17.37
N LYS A 319 2.15 -8.98 18.04
CA LYS A 319 3.11 -9.91 17.41
C LYS A 319 2.38 -11.05 16.69
N LEU A 320 2.86 -11.41 15.51
CA LEU A 320 2.30 -12.43 14.60
C LEU A 320 0.90 -12.13 14.05
N ARG A 321 0.36 -10.92 14.25
CA ARG A 321 -0.96 -10.56 13.70
C ARG A 321 -0.98 -10.03 12.26
N SER A 322 0.19 -10.01 11.62
CA SER A 322 0.39 -9.47 10.27
C SER A 322 -0.19 -8.06 10.08
N VAL A 323 0.09 -7.16 11.03
CA VAL A 323 -0.50 -5.81 11.02
C VAL A 323 -0.04 -4.97 9.84
N THR A 324 -0.80 -3.97 9.40
CA THR A 324 -0.43 -3.07 8.30
C THR A 324 0.70 -2.10 8.69
N ALA A 325 1.15 -1.26 7.76
CA ALA A 325 1.90 -0.06 8.16
C ALA A 325 1.06 0.83 9.10
N ALA A 326 1.73 1.58 9.97
CA ALA A 326 1.11 2.44 10.97
C ALA A 326 0.82 3.82 10.40
N THR A 327 -0.44 4.26 10.41
CA THR A 327 -0.85 5.58 9.92
C THR A 327 -1.00 6.57 11.07
N PRO A 328 -0.26 7.69 11.09
CA PRO A 328 -0.44 8.74 12.08
C PRO A 328 -1.78 9.47 11.93
N VAL A 329 -2.54 9.58 13.03
CA VAL A 329 -3.86 10.21 13.10
C VAL A 329 -4.01 10.92 14.44
N GLY A 330 -3.85 12.24 14.45
CA GLY A 330 -3.87 13.03 15.68
C GLY A 330 -2.79 12.56 16.64
N GLU A 331 -3.14 12.25 17.88
CA GLU A 331 -2.20 11.77 18.92
C GLU A 331 -1.91 10.27 18.84
N TYR A 332 -2.46 9.57 17.83
CA TYR A 332 -2.35 8.12 17.67
C TYR A 332 -1.65 7.74 16.37
N VAL A 333 -1.17 6.51 16.31
CA VAL A 333 -1.00 5.77 15.05
C VAL A 333 -2.01 4.62 15.00
N VAL A 334 -2.50 4.33 13.81
CA VAL A 334 -3.49 3.27 13.58
C VAL A 334 -2.90 2.20 12.67
N VAL A 335 -3.06 0.95 13.07
CA VAL A 335 -2.73 -0.23 12.24
C VAL A 335 -3.97 -1.10 12.08
N GLY A 336 -4.13 -1.72 10.92
CA GLY A 336 -5.06 -2.82 10.69
C GLY A 336 -4.37 -4.17 10.88
N ASP A 337 -5.12 -5.26 11.05
CA ASP A 337 -4.57 -6.61 11.16
C ASP A 337 -5.25 -7.65 10.26
N ASN A 338 -4.73 -8.88 10.28
CA ASN A 338 -5.21 -9.96 9.42
C ASN A 338 -6.57 -10.57 9.82
N TRP A 339 -7.24 -10.03 10.83
CA TRP A 339 -8.60 -10.43 11.26
C TRP A 339 -9.58 -9.26 11.26
N GLY A 340 -9.27 -8.19 10.52
CA GLY A 340 -10.19 -7.07 10.35
C GLY A 340 -10.21 -6.08 11.52
N PHE A 341 -9.28 -6.17 12.47
CA PHE A 341 -9.22 -5.21 13.58
C PHE A 341 -8.36 -4.00 13.23
N LEU A 342 -8.85 -2.82 13.63
CA LEU A 342 -8.06 -1.61 13.76
C LEU A 342 -7.58 -1.44 15.21
N HIS A 343 -6.34 -0.98 15.39
CA HIS A 343 -5.74 -0.71 16.68
C HIS A 343 -5.20 0.72 16.74
N TRP A 344 -5.63 1.50 17.73
CA TRP A 344 -5.09 2.83 18.01
C TRP A 344 -4.01 2.73 19.06
N ILE A 345 -2.84 3.24 18.72
CA ILE A 345 -1.63 3.23 19.53
C ILE A 345 -1.21 4.68 19.78
N GLU A 346 -0.97 5.08 21.03
CA GLU A 346 -0.48 6.43 21.32
C GLU A 346 0.89 6.70 20.69
N GLN A 347 1.03 7.83 19.99
CA GLN A 347 2.30 8.21 19.38
C GLN A 347 3.41 8.46 20.41
N GLU A 348 3.06 8.86 21.64
CA GLU A 348 4.05 9.17 22.69
C GLU A 348 4.53 7.93 23.44
N THR A 349 3.65 6.96 23.69
CA THR A 349 3.94 5.86 24.63
C THR A 349 3.99 4.49 23.97
N GLY A 350 3.42 4.33 22.77
CA GLY A 350 3.23 3.03 22.15
C GLY A 350 2.11 2.20 22.78
N THR A 351 1.31 2.77 23.68
CA THR A 351 0.21 2.05 24.36
C THR A 351 -0.99 1.88 23.43
N ILE A 352 -1.54 0.67 23.33
CA ILE A 352 -2.80 0.40 22.61
C ILE A 352 -3.97 0.88 23.47
N VAL A 353 -4.76 1.83 22.96
CA VAL A 353 -5.79 2.55 23.72
C VAL A 353 -7.20 2.45 23.15
N ALA A 354 -7.35 1.89 21.94
CA ALA A 354 -8.65 1.54 21.39
C ALA A 354 -8.51 0.45 20.33
N ARG A 355 -9.61 -0.27 20.10
CA ARG A 355 -9.74 -1.23 19.00
C ARG A 355 -11.13 -1.11 18.39
N LEU A 356 -11.23 -1.47 17.12
CA LEU A 356 -12.48 -1.59 16.41
C LEU A 356 -12.40 -2.81 15.50
N ASP A 357 -13.44 -3.64 15.53
CA ASP A 357 -13.66 -4.69 14.56
C ASP A 357 -14.38 -4.09 13.34
N VAL A 358 -13.79 -4.24 12.15
CA VAL A 358 -14.37 -3.83 10.87
C VAL A 358 -14.79 -5.05 10.05
N GLY A 359 -14.27 -6.23 10.37
CA GLY A 359 -14.25 -7.41 9.52
C GLY A 359 -14.98 -8.63 10.05
N GLY A 360 -15.63 -8.58 11.21
CA GLY A 360 -16.44 -9.71 11.69
C GLY A 360 -15.64 -10.99 12.03
N ASP A 361 -14.31 -10.87 12.21
CA ASP A 361 -13.38 -11.90 12.70
C ASP A 361 -13.07 -13.09 11.75
N ASP A 362 -13.03 -12.85 10.43
CA ASP A 362 -12.52 -13.81 9.41
C ASP A 362 -11.25 -13.27 8.69
N GLU A 363 -10.41 -14.17 8.16
CA GLU A 363 -9.20 -13.80 7.40
C GLU A 363 -9.53 -13.17 6.06
N ASP A 364 -10.70 -13.48 5.49
CA ASP A 364 -11.21 -12.85 4.27
C ASP A 364 -11.52 -11.36 4.47
N ASP A 365 -11.65 -10.92 5.73
CA ASP A 365 -11.89 -9.54 6.13
C ASP A 365 -10.63 -8.81 6.62
N ALA A 366 -9.45 -9.42 6.43
CA ALA A 366 -8.17 -8.83 6.79
C ALA A 366 -8.00 -7.41 6.24
N ILE A 367 -7.47 -6.50 7.06
CA ILE A 367 -7.06 -5.18 6.61
C ILE A 367 -5.64 -5.30 6.06
N PHE A 368 -5.51 -5.28 4.74
CA PHE A 368 -4.23 -5.57 4.05
C PHE A 368 -3.44 -4.31 3.68
N ALA A 369 -4.10 -3.15 3.64
CA ALA A 369 -3.50 -1.87 3.33
C ALA A 369 -3.55 -0.95 4.55
N ALA A 370 -2.50 -0.13 4.72
CA ALA A 370 -2.46 0.84 5.81
C ALA A 370 -3.68 1.77 5.74
N PRO A 371 -4.35 2.05 6.87
CA PRO A 371 -5.47 2.98 6.90
C PRO A 371 -5.07 4.34 6.32
N LEU A 372 -5.95 4.97 5.56
CA LEU A 372 -5.72 6.29 4.99
C LEU A 372 -6.33 7.35 5.89
N LYS A 373 -5.55 8.32 6.36
CA LYS A 373 -6.10 9.49 7.06
C LYS A 373 -6.87 10.37 6.06
N VAL A 374 -8.12 10.69 6.39
CA VAL A 374 -8.98 11.62 5.64
C VAL A 374 -9.59 12.59 6.65
N ASP A 375 -9.08 13.82 6.66
CA ASP A 375 -9.40 14.83 7.67
C ASP A 375 -9.21 14.29 9.11
N ASP A 376 -10.29 14.28 9.90
CA ASP A 376 -10.35 13.76 11.27
C ASP A 376 -10.76 12.29 11.34
N THR A 377 -10.94 11.64 10.19
CA THR A 377 -11.31 10.22 10.08
C THR A 377 -10.17 9.40 9.48
N ILE A 378 -10.33 8.08 9.52
CA ILE A 378 -9.56 7.17 8.69
C ILE A 378 -10.48 6.42 7.74
N VAL A 379 -9.93 6.03 6.60
CA VAL A 379 -10.53 5.10 5.67
C VAL A 379 -9.70 3.83 5.67
N THR A 380 -10.34 2.68 5.82
CA THR A 380 -9.70 1.37 5.75
C THR A 380 -10.31 0.55 4.62
N VAL A 381 -9.57 -0.47 4.17
CA VAL A 381 -10.04 -1.43 3.18
C VAL A 381 -9.70 -2.86 3.61
N THR A 382 -10.68 -3.74 3.53
CA THR A 382 -10.54 -5.19 3.80
C THR A 382 -10.22 -5.95 2.50
N ARG A 383 -9.75 -7.20 2.61
CA ARG A 383 -9.40 -8.02 1.44
C ARG A 383 -10.58 -8.33 0.53
N ASN A 384 -11.78 -8.49 1.08
CA ASN A 384 -13.01 -8.71 0.32
C ASN A 384 -13.63 -7.44 -0.30
N GLY A 385 -13.02 -6.27 -0.11
CA GLY A 385 -13.42 -5.04 -0.82
C GLY A 385 -14.31 -4.09 -0.03
N VAL A 386 -14.52 -4.31 1.27
CA VAL A 386 -15.21 -3.34 2.14
C VAL A 386 -14.29 -2.14 2.35
N VAL A 387 -14.74 -0.97 1.91
CA VAL A 387 -14.15 0.33 2.24
C VAL A 387 -14.97 0.97 3.35
N ALA A 388 -14.33 1.29 4.47
CA ALA A 388 -15.01 1.83 5.65
C ALA A 388 -14.37 3.14 6.11
N SER A 389 -15.19 4.15 6.42
CA SER A 389 -14.74 5.34 7.16
C SER A 389 -14.96 5.13 8.65
N VAL A 390 -13.95 5.48 9.45
CA VAL A 390 -13.95 5.32 10.90
C VAL A 390 -13.51 6.61 11.58
N SER A 391 -14.22 7.02 12.62
CA SER A 391 -13.83 8.12 13.50
C SER A 391 -13.46 7.64 14.90
N ALA A 392 -12.47 8.28 15.52
CA ALA A 392 -12.28 8.20 16.95
C ALA A 392 -13.35 9.05 17.64
N SER A 393 -14.31 8.42 18.32
CA SER A 393 -15.32 9.13 19.12
C SER A 393 -14.89 9.18 20.57
N ASN A 394 -14.70 10.39 21.10
CA ASN A 394 -14.63 10.65 22.54
C ASN A 394 -16.00 10.58 23.21
#